data_AF-A0A2N0WZE3-F1
#
_entry.id   AF-A0A2N0WZE3-F1
#
_cell.length_a   1.000
_cell.length_b   1.000
_cell.length_c   1.000
_cell.angle_alpha   90.00
_cell.angle_beta   90.00
_cell.angle_gamma   90.00
#
_symmetry.space_group_name_H-M   'P 1'
#
loop_
_entity.id
_entity.type
_entity.pdbx_description
1 polymer ?
#
loop_
_entity_poly.entity_id
_entity_poly.type
_entity_poly.pdbx_seq_one_letter_code
_entity_poly.pdbx_strand_id
1 'polypeptide(L)' 'MTSGRGQFSMEFKNYMPCPNSVAEAVIEKVKEEKAAAKK' A
#
# COMPACT_ATOMS: atom_id res chain seq x y z
N MET A 1 6.78 0.62 -21.94
CA MET A 1 7.31 1.92 -21.48
C MET A 1 8.84 1.97 -21.35
N THR A 2 9.60 0.86 -21.37
CA THR A 2 11.09 0.93 -21.47
C THR A 2 11.72 -0.08 -22.43
N SER A 3 10.94 -0.81 -23.23
CA SER A 3 11.46 -1.73 -24.27
C SER A 3 12.56 -2.69 -23.78
N GLY A 4 12.52 -3.12 -22.51
CA GLY A 4 13.51 -4.01 -21.91
C GLY A 4 14.81 -3.36 -21.41
N ARG A 5 14.93 -2.03 -21.47
CA ARG A 5 16.14 -1.28 -21.07
C ARG A 5 15.97 -0.48 -19.76
N GLY A 6 14.90 -0.74 -19.02
CA GLY A 6 14.66 -0.09 -17.73
C GLY A 6 15.38 -0.84 -16.63
N GLN A 7 16.56 -0.38 -16.23
CA GLN A 7 17.23 -0.88 -15.03
C GLN A 7 16.89 0.06 -13.89
N PHE A 8 16.13 -0.42 -12.91
CA PHE A 8 15.72 0.34 -11.74
C PHE A 8 16.14 -0.40 -10.48
N SER A 9 16.66 0.35 -9.52
CA SER A 9 16.79 -0.06 -8.12
C SER A 9 15.76 0.72 -7.30
N MET A 10 15.14 0.08 -6.31
CA MET A 10 14.19 0.70 -5.41
C MET A 10 14.72 0.54 -3.98
N GLU A 11 14.99 1.65 -3.32
CA GLU A 11 15.42 1.69 -1.92
C GLU A 11 14.31 2.28 -1.05
N PHE A 12 14.16 1.74 0.16
CA PHE A 12 13.26 2.33 1.13
C PHE A 12 13.81 3.68 1.59
N LYS A 13 12.97 4.72 1.54
CA LYS A 13 13.32 6.04 2.04
C LYS A 13 12.77 6.23 3.45
N ASN A 14 11.47 6.44 3.54
CA ASN A 14 10.76 6.74 4.77
C ASN A 14 9.25 6.62 4.52
N TYR A 15 8.47 6.50 5.60
CA TYR A 15 7.02 6.52 5.49
C TYR A 15 6.53 7.91 5.10
N MET A 16 5.57 7.94 4.18
CA MET A 16 4.81 9.12 3.80
C MET A 16 3.37 8.99 4.31
N PRO A 17 2.67 10.11 4.57
CA PRO A 17 1.27 10.06 4.95
C PRO A 17 0.43 9.38 3.86
N CYS A 18 -0.58 8.63 4.29
CA CYS A 18 -1.48 7.92 3.37
C CYS A 18 -2.33 8.95 2.58
N PRO A 19 -2.43 8.83 1.24
CA PRO A 19 -3.29 9.69 0.45
C PRO A 19 -4.77 9.53 0.83
N ASN A 20 -5.50 10.66 0.90
CA ASN A 20 -6.91 10.66 1.32
C ASN A 20 -7.81 9.79 0.45
N SER A 21 -7.54 9.69 -0.86
CA SER A 21 -8.30 8.86 -1.79
C SER A 21 -8.18 7.35 -1.52
N VAL A 22 -7.20 6.93 -0.72
CA VAL A 22 -6.90 5.52 -0.44
C VAL A 22 -7.12 5.19 1.04
N ALA A 23 -7.03 6.19 1.93
CA ALA A 23 -7.09 6.00 3.37
C ALA A 23 -8.37 5.27 3.83
N GLU A 24 -9.54 5.72 3.38
CA GLU A 24 -10.84 5.15 3.81
C GLU A 24 -10.96 3.67 3.42
N ALA A 25 -10.66 3.34 2.16
CA ALA A 25 -10.75 1.97 1.65
C ALA A 25 -9.78 1.01 2.35
N VAL A 26 -8.60 1.48 2.78
CA VAL A 26 -7.63 0.64 3.51
C VAL A 26 -8.07 0.45 4.96
N ILE A 27 -8.62 1.48 5.59
CA ILE A 27 -9.11 1.40 6.98
C ILE A 27 -10.26 0.40 7.09
N GLU A 28 -11.21 0.41 6.15
CA GLU A 28 -12.33 -0.54 6.12
C GLU A 28 -11.83 -1.99 5.99
N LYS A 29 -10.98 -2.27 4.99
CA LYS A 29 -10.41 -3.61 4.78
C LYS A 29 -9.68 -4.14 6.01
N VAL A 30 -8.84 -3.33 6.64
CA VAL A 30 -8.08 -3.75 7.84
C VAL A 30 -9.02 -4.00 9.04
N LYS A 31 -10.13 -3.27 9.15
CA LYS A 31 -11.13 -3.54 10.20
C LYS A 31 -11.83 -4.88 9.98
N GLU A 32 -12.21 -5.19 8.75
CA GLU A 32 -12.82 -6.47 8.36
C GLU A 32 -11.88 -7.64 8.63
N GLU A 33 -10.61 -7.53 8.20
CA GLU A 33 -9.58 -8.54 8.46
C GLU A 33 -9.37 -8.78 9.97
N LYS A 34 -9.31 -7.72 10.78
CA LYS A 34 -9.16 -7.83 12.24
C LYS A 34 -10.38 -8.46 12.92
N ALA A 35 -11.59 -8.23 12.39
CA ALA A 35 -12.80 -8.87 12.89
C ALA A 35 -12.83 -10.36 12.53
N ALA A 36 -12.42 -10.71 11.31
CA ALA A 36 -12.30 -12.09 10.86
C ALA A 36 -11.22 -12.87 11.64
N ALA A 37 -10.07 -12.25 11.92
CA ALA A 37 -8.98 -12.86 12.68
C ALA A 37 -9.29 -13.06 14.18
N LYS A 38 -10.36 -12.44 14.69
CA LYS A 38 -10.83 -12.60 16.08
C LYS A 38 -11.89 -13.67 16.26
N LYS A 39 -12.27 -14.36 15.19
CA LYS A 39 -13.23 -15.48 15.20
C LYS A 39 -12.50 -16.81 15.20
#